data_AF-A0A813F1X4-F1
#
_entry.id   AF-A0A813F1X4-F1
#
_cell.length_a   1.000
_cell.length_b   1.000
_cell.length_c   1.000
_cell.angle_alpha   90.00
_cell.angle_beta   90.00
_cell.angle_gamma   90.00
#
_symmetry.space_group_name_H-M   'P 1'
#
loop_
_entity.id
_entity.type
_entity.pdbx_description
1 polymer ?
#
loop_
_entity_poly.entity_id
_entity_poly.type
_entity_poly.pdbx_seq_one_letter_code
_entity_poly.pdbx_strand_id
1 'polypeptide(L)'
;LGGCNPDLWFDVDVLPGMVRAAGAYKNSAEEKDEALYHTRADALWEITLRTLDHCLQYPALVNNFKSADLDRFLMDFLVDDRKPVAQSKVVADFMANLLQSEIKRLLWMRWQGLGVGDRIVNWFRLHKVELTAVQPTRKASDTSVRPCDSLDSMLHMLLFAIQVDPAIIVALVAPEVMQCIANRILDLAASYEEWNQAFGGHRLGEAELAVEEEDDAPQALRKIDPATGQLVTYDEMLKHYGLKKSLKYLQAYWEEECEALHEELVETKRRPSAETVAKADTSFRTIAQLLTALVANEHGLSAMSGLNLELALVSLLELPDSAFRVPVLLVLCAMSSHKDTCTILMESDKFIGVLHRLESKLAPGEAPPMPDELEYLICILDRSCCHPELALIAQKKLFRLLSVLPSKAETLSAKLMGLRALSRCAFVNPACMDNFAQQGLACMHYLMAVNSCLNMGTVEMDSQKASERRRFIEDVQIHGCS
;
A
#
# COMPACT_ATOMS: atom_id res chain seq x y z
N LEU A 1 14.73 -15.73 -23.76
CA LEU A 1 14.53 -14.59 -24.70
C LEU A 1 15.71 -13.60 -24.73
N GLY A 2 16.90 -13.91 -24.17
CA GLY A 2 18.03 -12.98 -24.02
C GLY A 2 18.80 -12.58 -25.29
N GLY A 3 18.14 -12.56 -26.45
CA GLY A 3 18.75 -12.22 -27.75
C GLY A 3 17.74 -11.67 -28.77
N CYS A 4 16.63 -11.08 -28.33
CA CYS A 4 15.69 -10.45 -29.26
C CYS A 4 16.33 -9.18 -29.83
N ASN A 5 16.52 -9.13 -31.15
CA ASN A 5 16.77 -7.89 -31.87
C ASN A 5 15.41 -7.25 -32.20
N PRO A 6 15.02 -6.15 -31.53
CA PRO A 6 13.70 -5.54 -31.71
C PRO A 6 13.45 -5.11 -33.15
N ASP A 7 14.49 -4.66 -33.86
CA ASP A 7 14.39 -4.21 -35.25
C ASP A 7 14.02 -5.39 -36.17
N LEU A 8 14.65 -6.55 -35.95
CA LEU A 8 14.32 -7.75 -36.72
C LEU A 8 12.88 -8.20 -36.48
N TRP A 9 12.41 -8.16 -35.22
CA TRP A 9 11.04 -8.55 -34.87
C TRP A 9 10.00 -7.60 -35.45
N PHE A 10 10.35 -6.32 -35.56
CA PHE A 10 9.55 -5.30 -36.23
C PHE A 10 9.47 -5.58 -37.73
N ASP A 11 10.60 -5.83 -38.39
CA ASP A 11 10.68 -6.03 -39.84
C ASP A 11 9.92 -7.28 -40.33
N VAL A 12 9.85 -8.33 -39.50
CA VAL A 12 9.20 -9.59 -39.86
C VAL A 12 7.82 -9.81 -39.23
N ASP A 13 7.21 -8.76 -38.66
CA ASP A 13 5.82 -8.78 -38.16
C ASP A 13 5.54 -9.93 -37.17
N VAL A 14 6.53 -10.29 -36.35
CA VAL A 14 6.45 -11.46 -35.43
C VAL A 14 5.32 -11.30 -34.43
N LEU A 15 5.23 -10.14 -33.77
CA LEU A 15 4.24 -9.92 -32.71
C LEU A 15 2.80 -9.92 -33.24
N PRO A 16 2.46 -9.17 -34.33
CA PRO A 16 1.16 -9.31 -34.97
C PRO A 16 0.86 -10.74 -35.43
N GLY A 17 1.87 -11.46 -35.95
CA GLY A 17 1.74 -12.86 -36.37
C GLY A 17 1.35 -13.79 -35.22
N MET A 18 2.02 -13.64 -34.06
CA MET A 18 1.71 -14.42 -32.85
C MET A 18 0.28 -14.15 -32.36
N VAL A 19 -0.14 -12.89 -32.30
CA VAL A 19 -1.49 -12.51 -31.88
C VAL A 19 -2.55 -13.09 -32.81
N ARG A 20 -2.35 -12.99 -34.14
CA ARG A 20 -3.29 -13.57 -35.13
C ARG A 20 -3.36 -15.09 -35.01
N ALA A 21 -2.21 -15.76 -34.80
CA ALA A 21 -2.17 -17.21 -34.61
C ALA A 21 -2.92 -17.64 -33.35
N ALA A 22 -2.73 -16.93 -32.23
CA ALA A 22 -3.44 -17.17 -30.98
C ALA A 22 -4.96 -16.94 -31.12
N GLY A 23 -5.36 -15.85 -31.80
CA GLY A 23 -6.76 -15.55 -32.10
C GLY A 23 -7.42 -16.61 -32.98
N ALA A 24 -6.77 -16.98 -34.09
CA ALA A 24 -7.27 -18.02 -35.00
C ALA A 24 -7.41 -19.39 -34.31
N TYR A 25 -6.46 -19.74 -33.45
CA TYR A 25 -6.52 -20.98 -32.68
C TYR A 25 -7.65 -20.96 -31.65
N LYS A 26 -7.87 -19.83 -30.95
CA LYS A 26 -8.99 -19.66 -30.02
C LYS A 26 -10.34 -19.83 -30.73
N ASN A 27 -10.54 -19.17 -31.87
CA ASN A 27 -11.79 -19.31 -32.65
C ASN A 27 -12.01 -20.78 -33.08
N SER A 28 -10.94 -21.45 -33.52
CA SER A 28 -11.00 -22.87 -33.90
C SER A 28 -11.29 -23.80 -32.70
N ALA A 29 -10.90 -23.41 -31.49
CA ALA A 29 -11.20 -24.15 -30.27
C ALA A 29 -12.68 -23.99 -29.88
N GLU A 30 -13.23 -22.78 -29.97
CA GLU A 30 -14.63 -22.47 -29.72
C GLU A 30 -15.57 -23.22 -30.67
N GLU A 31 -15.19 -23.37 -31.94
CA GLU A 31 -15.96 -24.16 -32.91
C GLU A 31 -16.01 -25.66 -32.60
N LYS A 32 -14.98 -26.19 -31.92
CA LYS A 32 -14.86 -27.62 -31.60
C LYS A 32 -15.48 -28.02 -30.27
N ASP A 33 -15.67 -27.07 -29.35
CA ASP A 33 -16.24 -27.26 -28.00
C ASP A 33 -15.60 -28.41 -27.21
N GLU A 34 -14.28 -28.59 -27.39
CA GLU A 34 -13.50 -29.63 -26.73
C GLU A 34 -12.57 -29.00 -25.68
N ALA A 35 -12.68 -29.44 -24.42
CA ALA A 35 -11.91 -28.89 -23.30
C ALA A 35 -10.39 -28.84 -23.56
N LEU A 36 -9.83 -29.85 -24.23
CA LEU A 36 -8.40 -29.90 -24.58
C LEU A 36 -7.98 -28.75 -25.52
N TYR A 37 -8.86 -28.36 -26.45
CA TYR A 37 -8.57 -27.25 -27.37
C TYR A 37 -8.63 -25.91 -26.64
N HIS A 38 -9.55 -25.73 -25.69
CA HIS A 38 -9.57 -24.55 -24.83
C HIS A 38 -8.30 -24.43 -23.99
N THR A 39 -7.85 -25.51 -23.35
CA THR A 39 -6.59 -25.51 -22.57
C THR A 39 -5.38 -25.12 -23.44
N ARG A 40 -5.30 -25.64 -24.67
CA ARG A 40 -4.22 -25.29 -25.61
C ARG A 40 -4.31 -23.85 -26.10
N ALA A 41 -5.53 -23.35 -26.34
CA ALA A 41 -5.75 -21.96 -26.72
C ALA A 41 -5.32 -21.01 -25.59
N ASP A 42 -5.66 -21.32 -24.35
CA ASP A 42 -5.27 -20.55 -23.19
C ASP A 42 -3.75 -20.55 -22.98
N ALA A 43 -3.09 -21.70 -23.14
CA ALA A 43 -1.63 -21.80 -23.09
C ALA A 43 -0.93 -20.99 -24.20
N LEU A 44 -1.49 -21.00 -25.42
CA LEU A 44 -0.95 -20.21 -26.54
C LEU A 44 -1.10 -18.70 -26.27
N TRP A 45 -2.23 -18.26 -25.74
CA TRP A 45 -2.43 -16.88 -25.31
C TRP A 45 -1.50 -16.50 -24.17
N GLU A 46 -1.29 -17.38 -23.18
CA GLU A 46 -0.36 -17.13 -22.08
C GLU A 46 1.07 -16.86 -22.61
N ILE A 47 1.58 -17.72 -23.49
CA ILE A 47 2.91 -17.54 -24.11
C ILE A 47 2.95 -16.23 -24.92
N THR A 48 1.88 -15.94 -25.66
CA THR A 48 1.77 -14.72 -26.47
C THR A 48 1.82 -13.48 -25.60
N LEU A 49 1.03 -13.41 -24.53
CA LEU A 49 0.98 -12.28 -23.62
C LEU A 49 2.29 -12.08 -22.86
N ARG A 50 2.93 -13.14 -22.35
CA ARG A 50 4.25 -13.05 -21.72
C ARG A 50 5.32 -12.51 -22.69
N THR A 51 5.22 -12.88 -23.97
CA THR A 51 6.13 -12.38 -25.00
C THR A 51 5.87 -10.91 -25.29
N LEU A 52 4.61 -10.51 -25.45
CA LEU A 52 4.22 -9.11 -25.63
C LEU A 52 4.62 -8.25 -24.44
N ASP A 53 4.43 -8.75 -23.22
CA ASP A 53 4.82 -8.10 -21.97
C ASP A 53 6.32 -7.79 -21.94
N HIS A 54 7.15 -8.78 -22.28
CA HIS A 54 8.60 -8.59 -22.41
C HIS A 54 8.98 -7.58 -23.50
N CYS A 55 8.13 -7.41 -24.52
CA CYS A 55 8.35 -6.44 -25.59
C CYS A 55 7.91 -5.01 -25.22
N LEU A 56 7.20 -4.79 -24.10
CA LEU A 56 6.76 -3.46 -23.67
C LEU A 56 7.90 -2.49 -23.37
N GLN A 57 9.08 -3.02 -23.02
CA GLN A 57 10.29 -2.23 -22.81
C GLN A 57 10.88 -1.64 -24.11
N TYR A 58 10.36 -2.02 -25.29
CA TYR A 58 10.84 -1.55 -26.59
C TYR A 58 9.77 -0.71 -27.31
N PRO A 59 9.80 0.63 -27.21
CA PRO A 59 8.77 1.50 -27.77
C PRO A 59 8.46 1.28 -29.26
N ALA A 60 9.46 0.89 -30.07
CA ALA A 60 9.29 0.58 -31.48
C ALA A 60 8.31 -0.59 -31.73
N LEU A 61 8.34 -1.62 -30.87
CA LEU A 61 7.48 -2.80 -30.99
C LEU A 61 6.07 -2.56 -30.45
N VAL A 62 5.93 -1.71 -29.45
CA VAL A 62 4.64 -1.41 -28.78
C VAL A 62 3.60 -0.86 -29.76
N ASN A 63 4.02 -0.12 -30.78
CA ASN A 63 3.12 0.36 -31.84
C ASN A 63 2.46 -0.76 -32.66
N ASN A 64 3.06 -1.96 -32.70
CA ASN A 64 2.53 -3.12 -33.41
C ASN A 64 1.48 -3.88 -32.59
N PHE A 65 1.20 -3.48 -31.35
CA PHE A 65 0.20 -4.15 -30.50
C PHE A 65 -1.24 -3.77 -30.89
N LYS A 66 -1.40 -3.00 -31.97
CA LYS A 66 -2.70 -2.59 -32.49
C LYS A 66 -3.38 -3.76 -33.24
N SER A 67 -3.86 -4.74 -32.48
CA SER A 67 -4.58 -5.89 -33.02
C SER A 67 -5.97 -6.00 -32.42
N ALA A 68 -6.98 -6.14 -33.29
CA ALA A 68 -8.36 -6.39 -32.88
C ALA A 68 -8.51 -7.74 -32.15
N ASP A 69 -7.69 -8.74 -32.51
CA ASP A 69 -7.70 -10.05 -31.84
C ASP A 69 -7.20 -9.94 -30.40
N LEU A 70 -6.17 -9.11 -30.16
CA LEU A 70 -5.67 -8.85 -28.80
C LEU A 70 -6.73 -8.10 -27.98
N ASP A 71 -7.32 -7.04 -28.53
CA ASP A 71 -8.38 -6.31 -27.84
C ASP A 71 -9.55 -7.22 -27.49
N ARG A 72 -10.02 -8.00 -28.45
CA ARG A 72 -11.13 -8.94 -28.24
C ARG A 72 -10.78 -9.96 -27.16
N PHE A 73 -9.59 -10.55 -27.22
CA PHE A 73 -9.15 -11.49 -26.20
C PHE A 73 -9.17 -10.89 -24.80
N LEU A 74 -8.58 -9.69 -24.60
CA LEU A 74 -8.55 -9.02 -23.31
C LEU A 74 -9.96 -8.66 -22.82
N MET A 75 -10.84 -8.20 -23.70
CA MET A 75 -12.21 -7.86 -23.33
C MET A 75 -13.06 -9.09 -23.02
N ASP A 76 -12.90 -10.18 -23.75
CA ASP A 76 -13.58 -11.45 -23.48
C ASP A 76 -13.08 -12.03 -22.15
N PHE A 77 -11.78 -11.93 -21.88
CA PHE A 77 -11.16 -12.38 -20.64
C PHE A 77 -11.81 -11.74 -19.41
N LEU A 78 -12.10 -10.42 -19.47
CA LEU A 78 -12.76 -9.71 -18.37
C LEU A 78 -14.20 -10.17 -18.11
N VAL A 79 -14.81 -10.95 -19.01
CA VAL A 79 -16.20 -11.42 -18.86
C VAL A 79 -16.27 -12.93 -18.60
N ASP A 80 -15.19 -13.66 -18.87
CA ASP A 80 -15.13 -15.12 -18.73
C ASP A 80 -14.72 -15.52 -17.30
N ASP A 81 -15.68 -16.04 -16.53
CA ASP A 81 -15.49 -16.53 -15.15
C ASP A 81 -14.82 -17.91 -15.09
N ARG A 82 -14.57 -18.55 -16.23
CA ARG A 82 -14.01 -19.91 -16.30
C ARG A 82 -12.50 -19.93 -16.51
N LYS A 83 -11.86 -18.76 -16.59
CA LYS A 83 -10.44 -18.68 -16.90
C LYS A 83 -9.56 -19.15 -15.73
N PRO A 84 -8.49 -19.93 -15.99
CA PRO A 84 -7.56 -20.34 -14.95
C PRO A 84 -6.89 -19.14 -14.26
N VAL A 85 -6.73 -19.20 -12.93
CA VAL A 85 -6.07 -18.16 -12.11
C VAL A 85 -4.69 -17.77 -12.67
N ALA A 86 -3.93 -18.74 -13.17
CA ALA A 86 -2.62 -18.49 -13.78
C ALA A 86 -2.71 -17.56 -15.01
N GLN A 87 -3.75 -17.71 -15.83
CA GLN A 87 -4.00 -16.86 -16.99
C GLN A 87 -4.47 -15.46 -16.56
N SER A 88 -5.30 -15.38 -15.51
CA SER A 88 -5.71 -14.11 -14.88
C SER A 88 -4.53 -13.26 -14.46
N LYS A 89 -3.52 -13.87 -13.82
CA LYS A 89 -2.29 -13.19 -13.46
C LYS A 89 -1.56 -12.64 -14.68
N VAL A 90 -1.35 -13.47 -15.71
CA VAL A 90 -0.62 -13.05 -16.93
C VAL A 90 -1.34 -11.93 -17.68
N VAL A 91 -2.68 -12.00 -17.77
CA VAL A 91 -3.49 -10.94 -18.38
C VAL A 91 -3.41 -9.66 -17.57
N ALA A 92 -3.54 -9.74 -16.25
CA ALA A 92 -3.47 -8.59 -15.36
C ALA A 92 -2.09 -7.92 -15.40
N ASP A 93 -1.00 -8.70 -15.33
CA ASP A 93 0.38 -8.22 -15.46
C ASP A 93 0.57 -7.49 -16.78
N PHE A 94 0.18 -8.12 -17.89
CA PHE A 94 0.29 -7.54 -19.22
C PHE A 94 -0.52 -6.24 -19.34
N MET A 95 -1.77 -6.22 -18.88
CA MET A 95 -2.61 -5.02 -18.93
C MET A 95 -2.04 -3.90 -18.06
N ALA A 96 -1.55 -4.21 -16.86
CA ALA A 96 -0.94 -3.23 -15.97
C ALA A 96 0.33 -2.60 -16.60
N ASN A 97 1.20 -3.42 -17.18
CA ASN A 97 2.41 -2.93 -17.86
C ASN A 97 2.07 -2.18 -19.14
N LEU A 98 1.06 -2.63 -19.89
CA LEU A 98 0.59 -1.94 -21.10
C LEU A 98 0.03 -0.55 -20.77
N LEU A 99 -0.69 -0.41 -19.65
CA LEU A 99 -1.19 0.87 -19.16
C LEU A 99 -0.11 1.76 -18.53
N GLN A 100 1.10 1.25 -18.30
CA GLN A 100 2.26 2.07 -17.94
C GLN A 100 2.98 2.63 -19.18
N SER A 101 2.78 2.02 -20.34
CA SER A 101 3.43 2.43 -21.59
C SER A 101 2.99 3.81 -22.09
N GLU A 102 3.79 4.40 -22.98
CA GLU A 102 3.49 5.69 -23.61
C GLU A 102 2.19 5.68 -24.44
N ILE A 103 1.77 4.51 -24.92
CA ILE A 103 0.56 4.38 -25.75
C ILE A 103 -0.71 4.10 -24.94
N LYS A 104 -0.64 4.08 -23.61
CA LYS A 104 -1.77 3.77 -22.71
C LYS A 104 -3.05 4.50 -23.06
N ARG A 105 -2.96 5.80 -23.39
CA ARG A 105 -4.11 6.64 -23.71
C ARG A 105 -4.79 6.22 -25.01
N LEU A 106 -4.02 5.85 -26.04
CA LEU A 106 -4.56 5.41 -27.32
C LEU A 106 -5.28 4.06 -27.18
N LEU A 107 -4.68 3.13 -26.44
CA LEU A 107 -5.29 1.82 -26.18
C LEU A 107 -6.54 1.94 -25.32
N TRP A 108 -6.49 2.75 -24.27
CA TRP A 108 -7.62 2.97 -23.39
C TRP A 108 -8.83 3.53 -24.14
N MET A 109 -8.63 4.56 -24.98
CA MET A 109 -9.72 5.12 -25.81
C MET A 109 -10.37 4.07 -26.72
N ARG A 110 -9.56 3.14 -27.25
CA ARG A 110 -10.07 2.03 -28.08
C ARG A 110 -10.89 1.04 -27.24
N TRP A 111 -10.39 0.69 -26.05
CA TRP A 111 -11.06 -0.22 -25.13
C TRP A 111 -12.32 0.37 -24.49
N GLN A 112 -12.38 1.69 -24.30
CA GLN A 112 -13.60 2.38 -23.89
C GLN A 112 -14.74 2.11 -24.88
N GLY A 113 -14.46 2.14 -26.18
CA GLY A 113 -15.43 1.75 -27.22
C GLY A 113 -15.91 0.29 -27.14
N LEU A 114 -15.17 -0.57 -26.42
CA LEU A 114 -15.50 -1.98 -26.17
C LEU A 114 -16.13 -2.22 -24.79
N GLY A 115 -16.37 -1.16 -24.02
CA GLY A 115 -16.97 -1.24 -22.68
C GLY A 115 -16.03 -1.77 -21.60
N VAL A 116 -14.71 -1.48 -21.69
CA VAL A 116 -13.72 -2.00 -20.72
C VAL A 116 -14.05 -1.64 -19.27
N GLY A 117 -14.58 -0.46 -18.99
CA GLY A 117 -14.97 -0.05 -17.63
C GLY A 117 -16.02 -0.99 -17.03
N ASP A 118 -17.11 -1.23 -17.76
CA ASP A 118 -18.19 -2.13 -17.32
C ASP A 118 -17.69 -3.57 -17.14
N ARG A 119 -16.82 -4.03 -18.05
CA ARG A 119 -16.23 -5.38 -18.00
C ARG A 119 -15.32 -5.56 -16.79
N ILE A 120 -14.45 -4.59 -16.51
CA ILE A 120 -13.60 -4.59 -15.30
C ILE A 120 -14.48 -4.66 -14.05
N VAL A 121 -15.52 -3.82 -13.96
CA VAL A 121 -16.41 -3.80 -12.79
C VAL A 121 -17.16 -5.13 -12.66
N ASN A 122 -17.66 -5.68 -13.75
CA ASN A 122 -18.34 -6.98 -13.75
C ASN A 122 -17.38 -8.11 -13.33
N TRP A 123 -16.14 -8.09 -13.83
CA TRP A 123 -15.12 -9.04 -13.42
C TRP A 123 -14.90 -9.03 -11.91
N PHE A 124 -14.77 -7.84 -11.31
CA PHE A 124 -14.62 -7.69 -9.86
C PHE A 124 -15.82 -8.24 -9.09
N ARG A 125 -17.04 -8.03 -9.60
CA ARG A 125 -18.24 -8.60 -8.99
C ARG A 125 -18.23 -10.13 -9.01
N LEU A 126 -17.84 -10.72 -10.14
CA LEU A 126 -17.77 -12.18 -10.30
C LEU A 126 -16.72 -12.81 -9.37
N HIS A 127 -15.55 -12.19 -9.25
CA HIS A 127 -14.44 -12.72 -8.45
C HIS A 127 -14.48 -12.29 -6.98
N LYS A 128 -15.44 -11.45 -6.57
CA LYS A 128 -15.58 -10.95 -5.19
C LYS A 128 -15.53 -12.08 -4.15
N VAL A 129 -16.22 -13.19 -4.41
CA VAL A 129 -16.26 -14.31 -3.46
C VAL A 129 -14.88 -14.91 -3.28
N GLU A 130 -14.13 -15.11 -4.36
CA GLU A 130 -12.76 -15.64 -4.29
C GLU A 130 -11.80 -14.66 -3.62
N LEU A 131 -11.95 -13.37 -3.91
CA LEU A 131 -11.14 -12.30 -3.32
C LEU A 131 -11.42 -12.10 -1.82
N THR A 132 -12.65 -12.37 -1.37
CA THR A 132 -13.05 -12.25 0.05
C THR A 132 -12.93 -13.55 0.82
N ALA A 133 -12.89 -14.71 0.14
CA ALA A 133 -12.73 -16.02 0.75
C ALA A 133 -11.29 -16.35 1.17
N VAL A 134 -10.35 -15.42 1.03
CA VAL A 134 -9.00 -15.51 1.60
C VAL A 134 -9.08 -15.40 3.13
N GLN A 135 -9.68 -16.39 3.78
CA GLN A 135 -9.44 -16.62 5.19
C GLN A 135 -8.08 -17.31 5.36
N PRO A 136 -7.24 -16.88 6.32
CA PRO A 136 -5.89 -17.42 6.55
C PRO A 136 -5.87 -18.85 7.12
N THR A 137 -6.99 -19.56 7.14
CA THR A 137 -7.10 -20.88 7.80
C THR A 137 -6.69 -22.07 6.94
N ARG A 138 -6.34 -21.88 5.66
CA ARG A 138 -5.81 -22.98 4.83
C ARG A 138 -4.30 -23.16 5.06
N LYS A 139 -3.95 -24.27 5.72
CA LYS A 139 -2.57 -24.76 5.93
C LYS A 139 -1.79 -24.75 4.61
N ALA A 140 -0.57 -24.20 4.68
CA ALA A 140 0.29 -23.80 3.57
C ALA A 140 0.88 -24.94 2.69
N SER A 141 0.31 -26.14 2.70
CA SER A 141 0.93 -27.31 2.05
C SER A 141 0.54 -27.51 0.58
N ASP A 142 -0.35 -26.68 0.01
CA ASP A 142 -0.75 -26.81 -1.40
C ASP A 142 -0.09 -25.73 -2.25
N THR A 143 0.77 -26.14 -3.18
CA THR A 143 1.57 -25.28 -4.07
C THR A 143 0.76 -24.65 -5.21
N SER A 144 -0.57 -24.71 -5.14
CA SER A 144 -1.45 -24.01 -6.07
C SER A 144 -1.28 -22.50 -5.93
N VAL A 145 -1.05 -21.82 -7.05
CA VAL A 145 -0.93 -20.36 -7.22
C VAL A 145 -1.79 -19.61 -6.20
N ARG A 146 -1.15 -18.80 -5.34
CA ARG A 146 -1.86 -18.01 -4.33
C ARG A 146 -2.78 -17.00 -5.04
N PRO A 147 -4.09 -16.95 -4.72
CA PRO A 147 -5.03 -15.97 -5.28
C PRO A 147 -4.58 -14.51 -5.13
N CYS A 148 -3.70 -14.24 -4.16
CA CYS A 148 -3.15 -12.92 -3.87
C CYS A 148 -2.34 -12.32 -5.03
N ASP A 149 -1.61 -13.14 -5.79
CA ASP A 149 -0.73 -12.64 -6.85
C ASP A 149 -1.53 -12.05 -8.03
N SER A 150 -2.66 -12.67 -8.39
CA SER A 150 -3.54 -12.12 -9.42
C SER A 150 -4.24 -10.84 -8.94
N LEU A 151 -4.59 -10.75 -7.65
CA LEU A 151 -5.24 -9.56 -7.12
C LEU A 151 -4.33 -8.33 -7.20
N ASP A 152 -3.06 -8.44 -6.84
CA ASP A 152 -2.15 -7.31 -6.83
C ASP A 152 -1.95 -6.73 -8.26
N SER A 153 -1.72 -7.59 -9.26
CA SER A 153 -1.66 -7.20 -10.68
C SER A 153 -2.94 -6.52 -11.17
N MET A 154 -4.08 -6.93 -10.62
CA MET A 154 -5.38 -6.34 -10.98
C MET A 154 -5.65 -5.02 -10.27
N LEU A 155 -5.21 -4.86 -9.02
CA LEU A 155 -5.20 -3.57 -8.34
C LEU A 155 -4.29 -2.58 -9.08
N HIS A 156 -3.14 -3.05 -9.60
CA HIS A 156 -2.29 -2.26 -10.49
C HIS A 156 -3.05 -1.86 -11.77
N MET A 157 -3.68 -2.81 -12.45
CA MET A 157 -4.49 -2.51 -13.64
C MET A 157 -5.58 -1.48 -13.34
N LEU A 158 -6.31 -1.63 -12.24
CA LEU A 158 -7.33 -0.66 -11.79
C LEU A 158 -6.74 0.72 -11.54
N LEU A 159 -5.61 0.79 -10.83
CA LEU A 159 -4.95 2.05 -10.54
C LEU A 159 -4.61 2.79 -11.83
N PHE A 160 -4.00 2.11 -12.80
CA PHE A 160 -3.67 2.73 -14.07
C PHE A 160 -4.90 3.08 -14.90
N ALA A 161 -5.94 2.23 -14.87
CA ALA A 161 -7.21 2.52 -15.51
C ALA A 161 -7.82 3.82 -14.95
N ILE A 162 -7.83 4.00 -13.63
CA ILE A 162 -8.31 5.23 -12.96
C ILE A 162 -7.46 6.45 -13.35
N GLN A 163 -6.13 6.30 -13.42
CA GLN A 163 -5.24 7.38 -13.84
C GLN A 163 -5.52 7.86 -15.27
N VAL A 164 -5.95 6.94 -16.16
CA VAL A 164 -6.29 7.26 -17.55
C VAL A 164 -7.71 7.79 -17.68
N ASP A 165 -8.65 7.22 -16.91
CA ASP A 165 -10.06 7.56 -16.93
C ASP A 165 -10.66 7.54 -15.50
N PRO A 166 -10.71 8.72 -14.84
CA PRO A 166 -11.28 8.84 -13.50
C PRO A 166 -12.76 8.50 -13.42
N ALA A 167 -13.51 8.45 -14.54
CA ALA A 167 -14.93 8.08 -14.52
C ALA A 167 -15.12 6.62 -14.07
N ILE A 168 -14.10 5.77 -14.23
CA ILE A 168 -14.09 4.40 -13.70
C ILE A 168 -14.24 4.42 -12.18
N ILE A 169 -13.77 5.45 -11.48
CA ILE A 169 -13.96 5.58 -10.03
C ILE A 169 -15.44 5.47 -9.67
N VAL A 170 -16.33 6.11 -10.43
CA VAL A 170 -17.78 6.05 -10.18
C VAL A 170 -18.29 4.62 -10.28
N ALA A 171 -17.75 3.85 -11.21
CA ALA A 171 -18.13 2.44 -11.41
C ALA A 171 -17.48 1.50 -10.37
N LEU A 172 -16.28 1.84 -9.87
CA LEU A 172 -15.56 1.11 -8.80
C LEU A 172 -16.01 1.49 -7.40
N VAL A 173 -16.71 2.61 -7.23
CA VAL A 173 -17.39 3.00 -5.98
C VAL A 173 -18.54 2.06 -5.62
N ALA A 174 -18.81 1.05 -6.46
CA ALA A 174 -19.58 -0.12 -6.06
C ALA A 174 -19.10 -0.62 -4.68
N PRO A 175 -19.96 -0.62 -3.65
CA PRO A 175 -19.57 -0.94 -2.26
C PRO A 175 -18.79 -2.26 -2.15
N GLU A 176 -19.04 -3.20 -3.06
CA GLU A 176 -18.39 -4.49 -3.12
C GLU A 176 -16.90 -4.43 -3.46
N VAL A 177 -16.51 -3.57 -4.41
CA VAL A 177 -15.12 -3.39 -4.83
C VAL A 177 -14.35 -2.67 -3.73
N MET A 178 -14.96 -1.62 -3.17
CA MET A 178 -14.43 -0.87 -2.05
C MET A 178 -14.21 -1.79 -0.83
N GLN A 179 -15.17 -2.66 -0.51
CA GLN A 179 -15.01 -3.65 0.57
C GLN A 179 -13.87 -4.64 0.29
N CYS A 180 -13.66 -5.04 -0.97
CA CYS A 180 -12.55 -5.92 -1.33
C CYS A 180 -11.19 -5.24 -1.11
N ILE A 181 -11.05 -3.99 -1.55
CA ILE A 181 -9.84 -3.19 -1.31
C ILE A 181 -9.62 -3.00 0.19
N ALA A 182 -10.69 -2.69 0.94
CA ALA A 182 -10.66 -2.54 2.38
C ALA A 182 -10.19 -3.81 3.10
N ASN A 183 -10.76 -4.97 2.76
CA ASN A 183 -10.36 -6.26 3.32
C ASN A 183 -8.89 -6.56 3.03
N ARG A 184 -8.43 -6.26 1.81
CA ARG A 184 -7.02 -6.45 1.46
C ARG A 184 -6.08 -5.56 2.29
N ILE A 185 -6.46 -4.30 2.53
CA ILE A 185 -5.73 -3.40 3.43
C ILE A 185 -5.68 -3.98 4.84
N LEU A 186 -6.81 -4.48 5.35
CA LEU A 186 -6.92 -5.09 6.67
C LEU A 186 -6.04 -6.35 6.78
N ASP A 187 -6.08 -7.23 5.79
CA ASP A 187 -5.28 -8.46 5.75
C ASP A 187 -3.79 -8.15 5.73
N LEU A 188 -3.39 -7.16 4.93
CA LEU A 188 -2.01 -6.72 4.87
C LEU A 188 -1.58 -6.05 6.18
N ALA A 189 -2.43 -5.24 6.79
CA ALA A 189 -2.17 -4.63 8.11
C ALA A 189 -2.01 -5.69 9.20
N ALA A 190 -2.90 -6.69 9.24
CA ALA A 190 -2.82 -7.80 10.17
C ALA A 190 -1.54 -8.64 9.97
N SER A 191 -1.21 -8.95 8.71
CA SER A 191 0.03 -9.67 8.37
C SER A 191 1.28 -8.91 8.84
N TYR A 192 1.27 -7.58 8.74
CA TYR A 192 2.36 -6.74 9.25
C TYR A 192 2.38 -6.62 10.77
N GLU A 193 1.22 -6.59 11.44
CA GLU A 193 1.16 -6.56 12.89
C GLU A 193 1.69 -7.87 13.48
N GLU A 194 1.28 -9.02 12.92
CA GLU A 194 1.85 -10.33 13.26
C GLU A 194 3.36 -10.35 13.03
N TRP A 195 3.82 -9.76 11.92
CA TRP A 195 5.24 -9.62 11.62
C TRP A 195 5.97 -8.74 12.64
N ASN A 196 5.42 -7.58 12.99
CA ASN A 196 6.03 -6.68 13.95
C ASN A 196 6.04 -7.27 15.36
N GLN A 197 4.99 -8.00 15.76
CA GLN A 197 4.99 -8.77 17.01
C GLN A 197 6.00 -9.92 16.97
N ALA A 198 6.24 -10.48 15.79
CA ALA A 198 7.18 -11.58 15.60
C ALA A 198 8.65 -11.15 15.62
N PHE A 199 8.97 -9.96 15.10
CA PHE A 199 10.35 -9.55 14.80
C PHE A 199 10.72 -8.15 15.31
N GLY A 200 9.74 -7.31 15.66
CA GLY A 200 9.88 -5.88 15.98
C GLY A 200 10.60 -5.54 17.28
N GLY A 201 11.11 -6.54 18.02
CA GLY A 201 12.05 -6.33 19.11
C GLY A 201 13.48 -6.00 18.65
N HIS A 202 13.82 -6.33 17.40
CA HIS A 202 15.14 -6.03 16.82
C HIS A 202 15.00 -5.02 15.70
N ARG A 203 15.60 -3.83 15.88
CA ARG A 203 15.67 -2.79 14.86
C ARG A 203 16.28 -3.36 13.59
N LEU A 204 15.46 -3.51 12.55
CA LEU A 204 15.89 -3.93 11.22
C LEU A 204 16.97 -3.03 10.61
N GLY A 205 17.16 -1.81 11.14
CA GLY A 205 18.17 -0.86 10.66
C GLY A 205 19.57 -0.98 11.28
N GLU A 206 19.79 -1.80 12.32
CA GLU A 206 21.13 -1.96 12.92
C GLU A 206 21.79 -3.29 12.55
N ALA A 207 21.03 -4.27 12.03
CA ALA A 207 21.55 -5.57 11.64
C ALA A 207 22.22 -5.60 10.24
N GLU A 208 22.09 -4.54 9.44
CA GLU A 208 22.71 -4.47 8.10
C GLU A 208 24.21 -4.11 8.12
N LEU A 209 24.72 -3.63 9.27
CA LEU A 209 26.13 -3.26 9.43
C LEU A 209 26.94 -4.21 10.34
N ALA A 210 26.29 -5.26 10.85
CA ALA A 210 26.93 -6.31 11.65
C ALA A 210 26.75 -7.69 11.00
N VAL A 211 26.75 -7.75 9.67
CA VAL A 211 27.21 -8.96 8.98
C VAL A 211 28.74 -8.93 9.04
N GLU A 212 29.27 -9.11 10.25
CA GLU A 212 30.56 -9.77 10.35
C GLU A 212 30.36 -11.14 9.71
N GLU A 213 31.31 -11.57 8.89
CA GLU A 213 31.36 -12.89 8.27
C GLU A 213 31.25 -13.96 9.38
N GLU A 214 30.03 -14.33 9.78
CA GLU A 214 29.78 -15.65 10.34
C GLU A 214 29.96 -16.62 9.18
N ASP A 215 31.24 -16.99 9.03
CA ASP A 215 31.77 -18.15 8.34
C ASP A 215 30.73 -19.29 8.37
N ASP A 216 30.51 -19.93 7.22
CA ASP A 216 29.63 -21.09 6.98
C ASP A 216 30.05 -22.33 7.82
N ALA A 217 30.12 -22.19 9.14
CA ALA A 217 30.26 -23.27 10.08
C ALA A 217 28.90 -23.98 10.14
N PRO A 218 28.82 -25.28 9.81
CA PRO A 218 27.58 -26.03 9.88
C PRO A 218 26.98 -25.86 11.27
N GLN A 219 25.78 -25.28 11.35
CA GLN A 219 25.07 -25.06 12.60
C GLN A 219 25.07 -26.36 13.40
N ALA A 220 25.85 -26.39 14.49
CA ALA A 220 26.01 -27.58 15.29
C ALA A 220 24.63 -28.01 15.81
N LEU A 221 24.19 -29.20 15.39
CA LEU A 221 22.89 -29.78 15.74
C LEU A 221 22.65 -29.64 17.25
N ARG A 222 21.55 -29.00 17.66
CA ARG A 222 21.15 -28.88 19.08
C ARG A 222 20.10 -29.93 19.40
N LYS A 223 20.21 -30.56 20.56
CA LYS A 223 19.25 -31.57 21.06
C LYS A 223 18.85 -31.24 22.50
N ILE A 224 17.69 -31.71 22.94
CA ILE A 224 17.24 -31.58 24.33
C ILE A 224 17.90 -32.70 25.14
N ASP A 225 18.67 -32.33 26.16
CA ASP A 225 19.24 -33.29 27.11
C ASP A 225 18.17 -33.74 28.11
N PRO A 226 17.80 -35.04 28.14
CA PRO A 226 16.72 -35.52 29.00
C PRO A 226 17.03 -35.41 30.50
N ALA A 227 18.31 -35.30 30.90
CA ALA A 227 18.70 -35.16 32.30
C ALA A 227 18.51 -33.73 32.83
N THR A 228 18.68 -32.72 31.98
CA THR A 228 18.60 -31.31 32.38
C THR A 228 17.36 -30.59 31.82
N GLY A 229 16.73 -31.14 30.79
CA GLY A 229 15.66 -30.51 30.02
C GLY A 229 16.14 -29.31 29.20
N GLN A 230 17.45 -29.13 29.03
CA GLN A 230 18.03 -27.97 28.33
C GLN A 230 18.39 -28.29 26.89
N LEU A 231 18.29 -27.27 26.02
CA LEU A 231 18.75 -27.34 24.63
C LEU A 231 20.26 -27.12 24.58
N VAL A 232 21.01 -28.16 24.24
CA VAL A 232 22.47 -28.16 24.24
C VAL A 232 23.04 -28.64 22.90
N THR A 233 24.24 -28.19 22.56
CA THR A 233 25.08 -28.77 21.49
C THR A 233 25.89 -29.95 22.03
N TYR A 234 26.42 -30.79 21.13
CA TYR A 234 27.29 -31.91 21.54
C TYR A 234 28.50 -31.42 22.36
N ASP A 235 29.10 -30.29 21.98
CA ASP A 235 30.25 -29.72 22.69
C ASP A 235 29.88 -29.18 24.08
N GLU A 236 28.72 -28.54 24.22
CA GLU A 236 28.20 -28.09 25.52
C GLU A 236 27.91 -29.29 26.43
N MET A 237 27.33 -30.36 25.88
CA MET A 237 27.09 -31.61 26.61
C MET A 237 28.42 -32.29 26.99
N LEU A 238 29.42 -32.31 26.11
CA LEU A 238 30.77 -32.80 26.41
C LEU A 238 31.42 -32.00 27.55
N LYS A 239 31.26 -30.67 27.57
CA LYS A 239 31.75 -29.84 28.69
C LYS A 239 31.02 -30.16 29.98
N HIS A 240 29.71 -30.41 29.93
CA HIS A 240 28.90 -30.69 31.12
C HIS A 240 29.21 -32.05 31.75
N TYR A 241 29.42 -33.09 30.92
CA TYR A 241 29.56 -34.47 31.40
C TYR A 241 30.95 -35.09 31.22
N GLY A 242 31.85 -34.47 30.45
CA GLY A 242 33.14 -35.03 30.03
C GLY A 242 34.11 -35.37 31.15
N LEU A 243 33.93 -34.79 32.34
CA LEU A 243 34.73 -35.14 33.53
C LEU A 243 34.27 -36.43 34.22
N LYS A 244 33.05 -36.90 33.96
CA LYS A 244 32.41 -38.01 34.71
C LYS A 244 32.15 -39.25 33.85
N LYS A 245 32.15 -39.12 32.53
CA LYS A 245 31.77 -40.18 31.58
C LYS A 245 32.76 -40.23 30.43
N SER A 246 32.94 -41.41 29.85
CA SER A 246 33.80 -41.59 28.68
C SER A 246 33.17 -40.95 27.43
N LEU A 247 34.00 -40.51 26.49
CA LEU A 247 33.53 -39.94 25.21
C LEU A 247 32.58 -40.87 24.47
N LYS A 248 32.87 -42.18 24.45
CA LYS A 248 32.02 -43.19 23.80
C LYS A 248 30.62 -43.26 24.41
N TYR A 249 30.51 -43.10 25.74
CA TYR A 249 29.22 -43.08 26.41
C TYR A 249 28.44 -41.80 26.07
N LEU A 250 29.11 -40.65 26.04
CA LEU A 250 28.46 -39.37 25.73
C LEU A 250 27.97 -39.29 24.29
N GLN A 251 28.71 -39.88 23.34
CA GLN A 251 28.24 -39.99 21.97
C GLN A 251 26.96 -40.84 21.86
N ALA A 252 26.94 -42.02 22.49
CA ALA A 252 25.74 -42.87 22.50
C ALA A 252 24.55 -42.16 23.18
N TYR A 253 24.79 -41.50 24.32
CA TYR A 253 23.76 -40.72 25.02
C TYR A 253 23.19 -39.60 24.14
N TRP A 254 24.05 -38.87 23.42
CA TRP A 254 23.64 -37.83 22.49
C TRP A 254 22.84 -38.37 21.30
N GLU A 255 23.23 -39.51 20.74
CA GLU A 255 22.59 -40.10 19.57
C GLU A 255 21.26 -40.77 19.92
N GLU A 256 21.19 -41.50 21.04
CA GLU A 256 20.09 -42.38 21.42
C GLU A 256 19.09 -41.74 22.39
N GLU A 257 19.55 -40.92 23.34
CA GLU A 257 18.69 -40.40 24.42
C GLU A 257 18.34 -38.92 24.27
N CYS A 258 19.23 -38.11 23.68
CA CYS A 258 18.89 -36.71 23.41
C CYS A 258 17.89 -36.61 22.25
N GLU A 259 16.74 -36.01 22.51
CA GLU A 259 15.68 -35.81 21.53
C GLU A 259 16.11 -34.69 20.58
N ALA A 260 16.22 -35.02 19.29
CA ALA A 260 16.34 -34.00 18.27
C ALA A 260 15.05 -33.21 18.27
N LEU A 261 15.14 -31.89 18.45
CA LEU A 261 14.01 -31.02 18.18
C LEU A 261 13.67 -31.26 16.71
N HIS A 262 12.54 -31.92 16.43
CA HIS A 262 12.02 -32.03 15.08
C HIS A 262 12.04 -30.62 14.50
N GLU A 263 12.66 -30.44 13.34
CA GLU A 263 12.74 -29.14 12.65
C GLU A 263 11.35 -28.50 12.48
N GLU A 264 10.27 -29.27 12.55
CA GLU A 264 8.88 -28.79 12.60
C GLU A 264 8.56 -27.83 13.76
N LEU A 265 9.29 -27.87 14.88
CA LEU A 265 9.14 -26.90 15.99
C LEU A 265 10.19 -25.77 15.95
N VAL A 266 11.26 -25.92 15.16
CA VAL A 266 12.26 -24.87 14.86
C VAL A 266 11.93 -24.11 13.56
N GLU A 267 10.82 -24.45 12.90
CA GLU A 267 10.04 -23.50 12.11
C GLU A 267 9.43 -22.35 12.97
N THR A 268 9.99 -22.11 14.16
CA THR A 268 10.07 -20.78 14.78
C THR A 268 10.35 -19.72 13.72
N LYS A 269 9.27 -19.06 13.29
CA LYS A 269 9.25 -17.74 12.64
C LYS A 269 10.44 -17.52 11.70
N ARG A 270 10.53 -18.31 10.63
CA ARG A 270 11.44 -17.97 9.53
C ARG A 270 11.18 -16.52 9.16
N ARG A 271 12.21 -15.67 9.27
CA ARG A 271 12.17 -14.29 8.81
C ARG A 271 11.67 -14.33 7.36
N PRO A 272 10.63 -13.57 6.99
CA PRO A 272 10.17 -13.57 5.60
C PRO A 272 11.33 -13.22 4.69
N SER A 273 11.40 -13.89 3.55
CA SER A 273 12.42 -13.61 2.55
C SER A 273 12.35 -12.13 2.13
N ALA A 274 13.49 -11.56 1.74
CA ALA A 274 13.54 -10.20 1.19
C ALA A 274 12.55 -10.02 0.02
N GLU A 275 12.33 -11.06 -0.79
CA GLU A 275 11.33 -11.09 -1.85
C GLU A 275 9.90 -10.93 -1.34
N THR A 276 9.56 -11.57 -0.21
CA THR A 276 8.21 -11.46 0.39
C THR A 276 7.96 -10.04 0.90
N VAL A 277 8.98 -9.42 1.52
CA VAL A 277 8.92 -8.03 1.99
C VAL A 277 8.76 -7.07 0.81
N ALA A 278 9.56 -7.24 -0.25
CA ALA A 278 9.49 -6.41 -1.44
C ALA A 278 8.14 -6.53 -2.16
N LYS A 279 7.53 -7.73 -2.20
CA LYS A 279 6.18 -7.93 -2.75
C LYS A 279 5.15 -7.20 -1.93
N ALA A 280 5.13 -7.39 -0.62
CA ALA A 280 4.16 -6.73 0.26
C ALA A 280 4.27 -5.19 0.16
N ASP A 281 5.51 -4.67 0.17
CA ASP A 281 5.81 -3.25 -0.03
C ASP A 281 5.26 -2.71 -1.38
N THR A 282 5.41 -3.49 -2.45
CA THR A 282 4.84 -3.17 -3.77
C THR A 282 3.32 -3.12 -3.72
N SER A 283 2.66 -4.17 -3.18
CA SER A 283 1.20 -4.23 -3.06
C SER A 283 0.65 -3.06 -2.23
N PHE A 284 1.34 -2.69 -1.16
CA PHE A 284 0.98 -1.52 -0.34
C PHE A 284 1.09 -0.21 -1.09
N ARG A 285 2.19 0.03 -1.83
CA ARG A 285 2.34 1.24 -2.64
C ARG A 285 1.22 1.35 -3.67
N THR A 286 0.86 0.24 -4.31
CA THR A 286 -0.25 0.18 -5.28
C THR A 286 -1.58 0.52 -4.64
N ILE A 287 -1.86 -0.08 -3.49
CA ILE A 287 -3.09 0.21 -2.74
C ILE A 287 -3.11 1.67 -2.32
N ALA A 288 -2.01 2.22 -1.80
CA ALA A 288 -1.98 3.60 -1.35
C ALA A 288 -2.14 4.59 -2.51
N GLN A 289 -1.55 4.29 -3.68
CA GLN A 289 -1.79 5.04 -4.91
C GLN A 289 -3.26 4.95 -5.36
N LEU A 290 -3.88 3.77 -5.25
CA LEU A 290 -5.30 3.56 -5.55
C LEU A 290 -6.19 4.36 -4.61
N LEU A 291 -5.93 4.29 -3.31
CA LEU A 291 -6.63 5.08 -2.29
C LEU A 291 -6.47 6.58 -2.57
N THR A 292 -5.25 7.03 -2.91
CA THR A 292 -4.97 8.43 -3.27
C THR A 292 -5.80 8.86 -4.49
N ALA A 293 -5.90 8.00 -5.51
CA ALA A 293 -6.70 8.28 -6.68
C ALA A 293 -8.21 8.31 -6.37
N LEU A 294 -8.68 7.42 -5.50
CA LEU A 294 -10.07 7.37 -5.06
C LEU A 294 -10.46 8.61 -4.24
N VAL A 295 -9.63 9.03 -3.29
CA VAL A 295 -9.93 10.21 -2.45
C VAL A 295 -9.80 11.53 -3.19
N ALA A 296 -9.15 11.57 -4.36
CA ALA A 296 -9.15 12.74 -5.24
C ALA A 296 -10.52 12.97 -5.92
N ASN A 297 -11.45 12.04 -5.80
CA ASN A 297 -12.81 12.13 -6.34
C ASN A 297 -13.83 12.12 -5.18
N GLU A 298 -14.80 13.04 -5.21
CA GLU A 298 -15.82 13.16 -4.16
C GLU A 298 -16.62 11.86 -3.94
N HIS A 299 -16.95 11.13 -5.01
CA HIS A 299 -17.63 9.83 -4.89
C HIS A 299 -16.73 8.76 -4.28
N GLY A 300 -15.44 8.73 -4.66
CA GLY A 300 -14.47 7.79 -4.09
C GLY A 300 -14.22 8.05 -2.62
N LEU A 301 -14.11 9.32 -2.24
CA LEU A 301 -13.99 9.79 -0.87
C LEU A 301 -15.22 9.43 -0.02
N SER A 302 -16.43 9.67 -0.53
CA SER A 302 -17.68 9.28 0.16
C SER A 302 -17.77 7.77 0.37
N ALA A 303 -17.37 6.98 -0.63
CA ALA A 303 -17.32 5.52 -0.53
C ALA A 303 -16.31 5.05 0.52
N MET A 304 -15.13 5.67 0.55
CA MET A 304 -14.07 5.39 1.52
C MET A 304 -14.50 5.66 2.95
N SER A 305 -15.22 6.76 3.20
CA SER A 305 -15.74 7.08 4.54
C SER A 305 -16.73 6.01 5.04
N GLY A 306 -17.50 5.40 4.15
CA GLY A 306 -18.41 4.30 4.50
C GLY A 306 -17.74 2.97 4.89
N LEU A 307 -16.45 2.80 4.57
CA LEU A 307 -15.71 1.57 4.85
C LEU A 307 -15.09 1.52 6.25
N ASN A 308 -15.09 2.62 7.01
CA ASN A 308 -14.49 2.72 8.33
C ASN A 308 -13.00 2.29 8.37
N LEU A 309 -12.22 2.72 7.37
CA LEU A 309 -10.81 2.33 7.21
C LEU A 309 -9.83 3.07 8.12
N GLU A 310 -10.28 4.08 8.87
CA GLU A 310 -9.45 5.01 9.62
C GLU A 310 -8.54 4.27 10.61
N LEU A 311 -9.10 3.35 11.41
CA LEU A 311 -8.34 2.64 12.45
C LEU A 311 -7.36 1.63 11.85
N ALA A 312 -7.69 1.03 10.71
CA ALA A 312 -6.80 0.15 9.99
C ALA A 312 -5.60 0.92 9.45
N LEU A 313 -5.87 2.06 8.81
CA LEU A 313 -4.84 2.98 8.30
C LEU A 313 -3.97 3.54 9.43
N VAL A 314 -4.56 3.92 10.57
CA VAL A 314 -3.79 4.35 11.75
C VAL A 314 -2.87 3.23 12.26
N SER A 315 -3.30 1.97 12.22
CA SER A 315 -2.47 0.84 12.62
C SER A 315 -1.24 0.69 11.71
N LEU A 316 -1.37 1.02 10.42
CA LEU A 316 -0.23 1.07 9.49
C LEU A 316 0.76 2.21 9.81
N LEU A 317 0.33 3.32 10.42
CA LEU A 317 1.23 4.41 10.85
C LEU A 317 2.12 4.02 12.03
N GLU A 318 1.75 2.98 12.78
CA GLU A 318 2.55 2.48 13.89
C GLU A 318 3.74 1.62 13.43
N LEU A 319 3.77 1.27 12.15
CA LEU A 319 4.86 0.50 11.57
C LEU A 319 6.18 1.31 11.58
N PRO A 320 7.32 0.64 11.77
CA PRO A 320 8.62 1.29 11.82
C PRO A 320 9.06 1.81 10.45
N ASP A 321 8.60 1.18 9.37
CA ASP A 321 8.96 1.55 8.00
C ASP A 321 8.30 2.88 7.60
N SER A 322 9.12 3.82 7.14
CA SER A 322 8.69 5.16 6.71
C SER A 322 8.04 5.16 5.33
N ALA A 323 8.27 4.14 4.49
CA ALA A 323 7.77 4.07 3.12
C ALA A 323 6.24 4.18 3.04
N PHE A 324 5.53 3.71 4.08
CA PHE A 324 4.07 3.65 4.13
C PHE A 324 3.43 4.86 4.80
N ARG A 325 4.18 5.60 5.62
CA ARG A 325 3.60 6.66 6.45
C ARG A 325 3.00 7.78 5.60
N VAL A 326 3.76 8.28 4.63
CA VAL A 326 3.31 9.39 3.78
C VAL A 326 2.06 9.03 2.97
N PRO A 327 2.00 7.87 2.25
CA PRO A 327 0.79 7.50 1.55
C PRO A 327 -0.43 7.27 2.46
N VAL A 328 -0.25 6.64 3.62
CA VAL A 328 -1.35 6.43 4.59
C VAL A 328 -1.85 7.78 5.14
N LEU A 329 -0.94 8.69 5.48
CA LEU A 329 -1.28 10.03 5.95
C LEU A 329 -1.97 10.86 4.87
N LEU A 330 -1.56 10.73 3.61
CA LEU A 330 -2.24 11.37 2.49
C LEU A 330 -3.70 10.93 2.38
N VAL A 331 -3.96 9.62 2.50
CA VAL A 331 -5.33 9.06 2.49
C VAL A 331 -6.13 9.55 3.69
N LEU A 332 -5.60 9.43 4.90
CA LEU A 332 -6.26 9.91 6.12
C LEU A 332 -6.53 11.42 6.08
N CYS A 333 -5.57 12.20 5.55
CA CYS A 333 -5.72 13.62 5.32
C CYS A 333 -6.91 13.90 4.40
N ALA A 334 -6.99 13.23 3.26
CA ALA A 334 -8.10 13.40 2.33
C ALA A 334 -9.44 13.00 2.97
N MET A 335 -9.50 11.85 3.66
CA MET A 335 -10.69 11.39 4.40
C MET A 335 -11.13 12.35 5.51
N SER A 336 -10.20 13.12 6.09
CA SER A 336 -10.48 14.11 7.15
C SER A 336 -11.23 15.35 6.64
N SER A 337 -11.62 15.38 5.37
CA SER A 337 -12.66 16.32 4.88
C SER A 337 -14.06 15.97 5.42
N HIS A 338 -14.28 14.72 5.82
CA HIS A 338 -15.51 14.28 6.50
C HIS A 338 -15.35 14.35 8.02
N LYS A 339 -16.38 14.87 8.68
CA LYS A 339 -16.43 14.99 10.15
C LYS A 339 -16.31 13.63 10.86
N ASP A 340 -16.92 12.58 10.31
CA ASP A 340 -16.93 11.25 10.93
C ASP A 340 -15.51 10.68 11.00
N THR A 341 -14.72 10.81 9.92
CA THR A 341 -13.30 10.47 9.90
C THR A 341 -12.54 11.23 10.99
N CYS A 342 -12.70 12.55 11.07
CA CYS A 342 -12.04 13.38 12.09
C CYS A 342 -12.42 12.91 13.50
N THR A 343 -13.68 12.55 13.72
CA THR A 343 -14.17 12.07 15.01
C THR A 343 -13.50 10.74 15.37
N ILE A 344 -13.51 9.76 14.46
CA ILE A 344 -12.88 8.44 14.65
C ILE A 344 -11.38 8.60 14.96
N LEU A 345 -10.68 9.45 14.22
CA LEU A 345 -9.25 9.70 14.43
C LEU A 345 -8.98 10.35 15.78
N MET A 346 -9.71 11.41 16.14
CA MET A 346 -9.46 12.16 17.38
C MET A 346 -9.88 11.40 18.65
N GLU A 347 -10.82 10.46 18.54
CA GLU A 347 -11.23 9.56 19.63
C GLU A 347 -10.33 8.31 19.74
N SER A 348 -9.57 7.97 18.68
CA SER A 348 -8.68 6.82 18.65
C SER A 348 -7.41 7.02 19.49
N ASP A 349 -7.26 6.21 20.54
CA ASP A 349 -6.03 6.19 21.34
C ASP A 349 -4.79 5.80 20.51
N LYS A 350 -4.94 4.98 19.46
CA LYS A 350 -3.84 4.65 18.54
C LYS A 350 -3.36 5.89 17.79
N PHE A 351 -4.27 6.70 17.25
CA PHE A 351 -3.90 7.90 16.50
C PHE A 351 -3.31 8.97 17.42
N ILE A 352 -3.89 9.17 18.61
CA ILE A 352 -3.30 10.04 19.63
C ILE A 352 -1.89 9.56 20.02
N GLY A 353 -1.68 8.24 20.11
CA GLY A 353 -0.36 7.64 20.32
C GLY A 353 0.65 7.99 19.20
N VAL A 354 0.23 7.94 17.93
CA VAL A 354 1.04 8.39 16.78
C VAL A 354 1.46 9.86 16.97
N LEU A 355 0.54 10.73 17.36
CA LEU A 355 0.78 12.16 17.55
C LEU A 355 1.72 12.46 18.73
N HIS A 356 1.62 11.74 19.85
CA HIS A 356 2.58 11.88 20.95
C HIS A 356 3.97 11.38 20.58
N ARG A 357 4.08 10.33 19.75
CA ARG A 357 5.38 9.91 19.20
C ARG A 357 5.97 11.00 18.31
N LEU A 358 5.16 11.63 17.45
CA LEU A 358 5.59 12.80 16.69
C LEU A 358 6.08 13.93 17.61
N GLU A 359 5.33 14.25 18.66
CA GLU A 359 5.71 15.27 19.65
C GLU A 359 7.10 15.01 20.24
N SER A 360 7.38 13.75 20.59
CA SER A 360 8.71 13.36 21.09
C SER A 360 9.81 13.55 20.04
N LYS A 361 9.56 13.22 18.76
CA LYS A 361 10.50 13.43 17.64
C LYS A 361 10.76 14.90 17.31
N LEU A 362 9.84 15.80 17.66
CA LEU A 362 10.02 17.25 17.45
C LEU A 362 10.87 17.91 18.55
N ALA A 363 11.23 17.16 19.60
CA ALA A 363 12.12 17.62 20.66
C ALA A 363 13.53 17.94 20.13
N PRO A 364 14.27 18.86 20.77
CA PRO A 364 15.64 19.18 20.36
C PRO A 364 16.55 17.95 20.41
N GLY A 365 17.25 17.65 19.31
CA GLY A 365 18.25 16.58 19.24
C GLY A 365 17.76 15.28 18.58
N GLU A 366 16.45 15.14 18.34
CA GLU A 366 15.90 14.02 17.57
C GLU A 366 15.91 14.31 16.06
N ALA A 367 15.96 13.25 15.25
CA ALA A 367 15.83 13.37 13.81
C ALA A 367 14.42 13.89 13.46
N PRO A 368 14.31 14.99 12.70
CA PRO A 368 13.00 15.54 12.35
C PRO A 368 12.20 14.53 11.52
N PRO A 369 10.87 14.51 11.66
CA PRO A 369 10.01 13.74 10.76
C PRO A 369 10.19 14.25 9.32
N MET A 370 9.80 13.41 8.36
CA MET A 370 9.77 13.83 6.95
C MET A 370 8.83 15.05 6.80
N PRO A 371 9.21 16.09 6.04
CA PRO A 371 8.38 17.29 5.86
C PRO A 371 6.94 16.98 5.45
N ASP A 372 6.76 16.04 4.53
CA ASP A 372 5.45 15.60 4.04
C ASP A 372 4.59 14.96 5.15
N GLU A 373 5.19 14.12 6.01
CA GLU A 373 4.49 13.51 7.16
C GLU A 373 3.94 14.58 8.10
N LEU A 374 4.76 15.60 8.38
CA LEU A 374 4.36 16.72 9.24
C LEU A 374 3.23 17.54 8.62
N GLU A 375 3.28 17.82 7.31
CA GLU A 375 2.27 18.59 6.60
C GLU A 375 0.91 17.90 6.58
N TYR A 376 0.87 16.59 6.31
CA TYR A 376 -0.39 15.83 6.34
C TYR A 376 -0.99 15.74 7.74
N LEU A 377 -0.16 15.52 8.78
CA LEU A 377 -0.64 15.48 10.18
C LEU A 377 -1.20 16.83 10.63
N ILE A 378 -0.54 17.94 10.25
CA ILE A 378 -1.05 19.28 10.51
C ILE A 378 -2.40 19.49 9.80
N CYS A 379 -2.54 19.04 8.56
CA CYS A 379 -3.79 19.17 7.81
C CYS A 379 -4.94 18.38 8.48
N ILE A 380 -4.67 17.15 8.93
CA ILE A 380 -5.66 16.34 9.69
C ILE A 380 -6.10 17.07 10.96
N LEU A 381 -5.15 17.63 11.72
CA LEU A 381 -5.44 18.36 12.95
C LEU A 381 -6.21 19.66 12.70
N ASP A 382 -5.85 20.42 11.67
CA ASP A 382 -6.57 21.64 11.27
C ASP A 382 -8.03 21.35 10.92
N ARG A 383 -8.27 20.33 10.08
CA ARG A 383 -9.61 19.88 9.70
C ARG A 383 -10.41 19.38 10.90
N SER A 384 -9.79 18.57 11.76
CA SER A 384 -10.43 18.08 12.98
C SER A 384 -10.84 19.23 13.91
N CYS A 385 -9.95 20.21 14.10
CA CYS A 385 -10.22 21.36 14.96
C CYS A 385 -11.28 22.31 14.39
N CYS A 386 -11.72 22.20 13.13
CA CYS A 386 -12.89 22.92 12.61
C CYS A 386 -14.17 22.62 13.39
N HIS A 387 -14.25 21.46 14.05
CA HIS A 387 -15.38 21.04 14.86
C HIS A 387 -15.10 21.34 16.35
N PRO A 388 -15.91 22.16 17.03
CA PRO A 388 -15.64 22.61 18.40
C PRO A 388 -15.44 21.47 19.41
N GLU A 389 -16.21 20.39 19.30
CA GLU A 389 -16.10 19.20 20.14
C GLU A 389 -14.75 18.47 19.97
N LEU A 390 -14.24 18.39 18.74
CA LEU A 390 -12.94 17.77 18.45
C LEU A 390 -11.78 18.71 18.79
N ALA A 391 -11.97 20.02 18.61
CA ALA A 391 -11.02 21.03 19.08
C ALA A 391 -10.82 20.95 20.61
N LEU A 392 -11.88 20.64 21.37
CA LEU A 392 -11.77 20.41 22.81
C LEU A 392 -10.96 19.15 23.13
N ILE A 393 -11.11 18.08 22.35
CA ILE A 393 -10.29 16.86 22.50
C ILE A 393 -8.82 17.17 22.19
N ALA A 394 -8.55 17.85 21.06
CA ALA A 394 -7.22 18.28 20.66
C ALA A 394 -6.58 19.19 21.70
N GLN A 395 -7.34 20.13 22.27
CA GLN A 395 -6.89 21.00 23.35
C GLN A 395 -6.51 20.21 24.60
N LYS A 396 -7.29 19.20 24.98
CA LYS A 396 -7.00 18.40 26.19
C LYS A 396 -5.82 17.47 26.01
N LYS A 397 -5.71 16.82 24.84
CA LYS A 397 -4.73 15.75 24.60
C LYS A 397 -3.46 16.22 23.89
N LEU A 398 -3.53 17.24 23.04
CA LEU A 398 -2.50 17.57 22.03
C LEU A 398 -2.05 19.04 22.03
N PHE A 399 -2.45 19.84 23.01
CA PHE A 399 -2.16 21.29 23.00
C PHE A 399 -0.66 21.60 22.91
N ARG A 400 0.18 20.84 23.60
CA ARG A 400 1.64 21.00 23.54
C ARG A 400 2.17 20.72 22.12
N LEU A 401 1.75 19.63 21.48
CA LEU A 401 2.10 19.36 20.08
C LEU A 401 1.65 20.51 19.16
N LEU A 402 0.38 20.93 19.24
CA LEU A 402 -0.17 22.03 18.43
C LEU A 402 0.59 23.35 18.60
N SER A 403 1.16 23.61 19.77
CA SER A 403 1.97 24.81 20.02
C SER A 403 3.31 24.80 19.28
N VAL A 404 3.85 23.62 18.97
CA VAL A 404 5.18 23.44 18.37
C VAL A 404 5.08 23.26 16.85
N LEU A 405 4.03 22.59 16.36
CA LEU A 405 3.86 22.25 14.94
C LEU A 405 4.10 23.42 13.97
N PRO A 406 3.55 24.63 14.16
CA PRO A 406 3.76 25.74 13.22
C PRO A 406 5.22 26.19 13.10
N SER A 407 6.02 26.04 14.17
CA SER A 407 7.44 26.40 14.13
C SER A 407 8.30 25.39 13.37
N LYS A 408 7.80 24.15 13.27
CA LYS A 408 8.50 23.00 12.67
C LYS A 408 8.11 22.76 11.21
N ALA A 409 6.93 23.23 10.80
CA ALA A 409 6.49 23.16 9.42
C ALA A 409 7.41 23.96 8.49
N GLU A 410 7.72 23.41 7.32
CA GLU A 410 8.56 24.07 6.31
C GLU A 410 7.74 25.03 5.44
N THR A 411 6.57 24.58 4.99
CA THR A 411 5.71 25.34 4.08
C THR A 411 4.87 26.38 4.83
N LEU A 412 4.66 27.55 4.21
CA LEU A 412 3.78 28.58 4.77
C LEU A 412 2.35 28.06 4.98
N SER A 413 1.87 27.22 4.07
CA SER A 413 0.54 26.59 4.15
C SER A 413 0.39 25.78 5.44
N ALA A 414 1.34 24.87 5.72
CA ALA A 414 1.32 24.07 6.94
C ALA A 414 1.45 24.93 8.21
N LYS A 415 2.26 25.99 8.21
CA LYS A 415 2.33 26.94 9.34
C LYS A 415 0.97 27.56 9.64
N LEU A 416 0.26 28.02 8.60
CA LEU A 416 -1.06 28.63 8.74
C LEU A 416 -2.10 27.61 9.22
N MET A 417 -2.09 26.38 8.68
CA MET A 417 -2.98 25.30 9.13
C MET A 417 -2.79 24.99 10.61
N GLY A 418 -1.54 24.83 11.06
CA GLY A 418 -1.25 24.56 12.48
C GLY A 418 -1.69 25.70 13.40
N LEU A 419 -1.53 26.96 12.97
CA LEU A 419 -1.98 28.12 13.74
C LEU A 419 -3.51 28.23 13.80
N ARG A 420 -4.22 27.88 12.71
CA ARG A 420 -5.69 27.78 12.74
C ARG A 420 -6.17 26.70 13.69
N ALA A 421 -5.54 25.51 13.66
CA ALA A 421 -5.86 24.43 14.60
C ALA A 421 -5.69 24.89 16.06
N LEU A 422 -4.56 25.55 16.36
CA LEU A 422 -4.26 26.09 17.68
C LEU A 422 -5.24 27.19 18.11
N SER A 423 -5.61 28.11 17.22
CA SER A 423 -6.56 29.18 17.53
C SER A 423 -7.95 28.65 17.84
N ARG A 424 -8.40 27.62 17.12
CA ARG A 424 -9.68 26.94 17.40
C ARG A 424 -9.66 26.23 18.76
N CYS A 425 -8.55 25.60 19.14
CA CYS A 425 -8.37 25.03 20.48
C CYS A 425 -8.41 26.11 21.58
N ALA A 426 -7.79 27.26 21.33
CA ALA A 426 -7.83 28.39 22.26
C ALA A 426 -9.24 28.98 22.41
N PHE A 427 -10.03 29.00 21.34
CA PHE A 427 -11.39 29.52 21.37
C PHE A 427 -12.32 28.66 22.23
N VAL A 428 -12.20 27.33 22.17
CA VAL A 428 -13.04 26.43 22.98
C VAL A 428 -12.62 26.37 24.46
N ASN A 429 -11.39 26.76 24.80
CA ASN A 429 -10.93 26.87 26.18
C ASN A 429 -9.93 28.03 26.35
N PRO A 430 -10.40 29.29 26.50
CA PRO A 430 -9.52 30.46 26.56
C PRO A 430 -8.49 30.42 27.69
N ALA A 431 -8.79 29.74 28.80
CA ALA A 431 -7.90 29.62 29.95
C ALA A 431 -6.57 28.91 29.63
N CYS A 432 -6.49 28.13 28.53
CA CYS A 432 -5.23 27.51 28.12
C CYS A 432 -4.21 28.52 27.57
N MET A 433 -4.65 29.75 27.25
CA MET A 433 -3.81 30.79 26.67
C MET A 433 -3.01 31.59 27.69
N ASP A 434 -3.37 31.52 28.97
CA ASP A 434 -2.64 32.22 30.05
C ASP A 434 -1.18 31.75 30.18
N ASN A 435 -0.89 30.54 29.68
CA ASN A 435 0.45 29.95 29.67
C ASN A 435 1.22 30.17 28.36
N PHE A 436 0.61 30.78 27.33
CA PHE A 436 1.26 31.01 26.06
C PHE A 436 2.08 32.31 26.12
N ALA A 437 3.37 32.24 25.78
CA ALA A 437 4.20 33.44 25.71
C ALA A 437 3.55 34.47 24.76
N GLN A 438 3.43 35.73 25.20
CA GLN A 438 2.72 36.82 24.51
C GLN A 438 3.09 36.98 23.02
N GLN A 439 4.30 36.55 22.61
CA GLN A 439 4.73 36.52 21.21
C GLN A 439 3.93 35.54 20.33
N GLY A 440 3.52 34.38 20.85
CA GLY A 440 2.69 33.42 20.10
C GLY A 440 1.26 33.91 19.89
N LEU A 441 0.71 34.60 20.89
CA LEU A 441 -0.60 35.26 20.82
C LEU A 441 -0.61 36.39 19.79
N ALA A 442 0.45 37.20 19.76
CA ALA A 442 0.63 38.27 18.78
C ALA A 442 0.77 37.73 17.34
N CYS A 443 1.45 36.60 17.15
CA CYS A 443 1.57 35.94 15.86
C CYS A 443 0.24 35.36 15.37
N MET A 444 -0.55 34.72 16.25
CA MET A 444 -1.90 34.26 15.93
C MET A 444 -2.84 35.43 15.59
N HIS A 445 -2.87 36.49 16.40
CA HIS A 445 -3.69 37.67 16.11
C HIS A 445 -3.27 38.38 14.82
N TYR A 446 -1.96 38.51 14.56
CA TYR A 446 -1.45 39.09 13.32
C TYR A 446 -1.87 38.27 12.09
N LEU A 447 -1.76 36.94 12.14
CA LEU A 447 -2.11 36.09 11.00
C LEU A 447 -3.62 35.95 10.79
N MET A 448 -4.41 35.96 11.87
CA MET A 448 -5.87 36.06 11.79
C MET A 448 -6.32 37.42 11.23
N ALA A 449 -5.68 38.52 11.63
CA ALA A 449 -5.95 39.86 11.11
C ALA A 449 -5.54 40.00 9.64
N VAL A 450 -4.38 39.48 9.24
CA VAL A 450 -3.91 39.51 7.84
C VAL A 450 -4.82 38.68 6.93
N ASN A 451 -5.29 37.50 7.36
CA ASN A 451 -6.26 36.72 6.55
C ASN A 451 -7.64 37.37 6.48
N SER A 452 -8.07 38.11 7.51
CA SER A 452 -9.29 38.92 7.46
C SER A 452 -9.14 40.12 6.52
N CYS A 453 -7.94 40.70 6.43
CA CYS A 453 -7.60 41.80 5.52
C CYS A 453 -7.37 41.34 4.06
N LEU A 454 -6.93 40.11 3.82
CA LEU A 454 -6.73 39.56 2.46
C LEU A 454 -8.03 39.25 1.71
N ASN A 455 -9.18 39.38 2.37
CA ASN A 455 -10.52 39.44 1.75
C ASN A 455 -10.90 40.86 1.30
N MET A 456 -10.05 41.86 1.49
CA MET A 456 -10.28 43.25 1.09
C MET A 456 -9.09 43.76 0.26
N GLY A 457 -9.26 43.77 -1.06
CA GLY A 457 -8.52 44.70 -1.93
C GLY A 457 -7.36 44.11 -2.73
N THR A 458 -7.45 44.40 -4.03
CA THR A 458 -6.49 44.20 -5.13
C THR A 458 -5.04 44.57 -4.79
N VAL A 459 -4.13 43.60 -4.87
CA VAL A 459 -2.71 43.83 -5.12
C VAL A 459 -2.27 42.85 -6.21
N GLU A 460 -1.65 43.37 -7.26
CA GLU A 460 -1.13 42.60 -8.39
C GLU A 460 -0.12 41.56 -7.90
N MET A 461 -0.55 40.30 -7.90
CA MET A 461 0.30 39.14 -7.66
C MET A 461 0.61 38.47 -8.99
N ASP A 462 1.86 38.00 -9.07
CA ASP A 462 2.40 37.12 -10.11
C ASP A 462 1.37 36.06 -10.54
N SER A 463 1.17 35.90 -11.85
CA SER A 463 0.00 35.21 -12.43
C SER A 463 -0.11 33.74 -12.00
N GLN A 464 1.03 33.11 -11.70
CA GLN A 464 1.12 31.73 -11.20
C GLN A 464 0.69 31.62 -9.73
N LYS A 465 1.07 32.59 -8.89
CA LYS A 465 0.60 32.63 -7.48
C LYS A 465 -0.86 33.06 -7.40
N ALA A 466 -1.33 33.86 -8.36
CA ALA A 466 -2.73 34.24 -8.46
C ALA A 466 -3.63 33.06 -8.86
N SER A 467 -3.14 32.11 -9.69
CA SER A 467 -3.89 30.89 -10.04
C SER A 467 -3.91 29.87 -8.90
N GLU A 468 -2.79 29.67 -8.20
CA GLU A 468 -2.72 28.85 -6.97
C GLU A 468 -3.63 29.39 -5.87
N ARG A 469 -3.65 30.72 -5.69
CA ARG A 469 -4.55 31.40 -4.75
C ARG A 469 -6.03 31.26 -5.15
N ARG A 470 -6.35 31.31 -6.45
CA ARG A 470 -7.73 31.15 -6.93
C ARG A 470 -8.24 29.72 -6.70
N ARG A 471 -7.40 28.72 -6.99
CA ARG A 471 -7.69 27.31 -6.69
C ARG A 471 -7.91 27.07 -5.20
N PHE A 472 -7.06 27.64 -4.35
CA PHE A 472 -7.20 27.53 -2.89
C PHE A 472 -8.48 28.20 -2.36
N ILE A 473 -8.88 29.36 -2.91
CA ILE A 473 -10.13 30.04 -2.50
C ILE A 473 -11.36 29.26 -2.98
N GLU A 474 -11.33 28.72 -4.20
CA GLU A 474 -12.40 27.87 -4.74
C GLU A 474 -12.55 26.59 -3.91
N ASP A 475 -11.45 25.94 -3.52
CA ASP A 475 -11.48 24.74 -2.66
C ASP A 475 -12.03 25.04 -1.24
N VAL A 476 -11.73 26.23 -0.70
CA VAL A 476 -12.24 26.66 0.61
C VAL A 476 -13.71 27.09 0.56
N GLN A 477 -14.17 27.67 -0.56
CA GLN A 477 -15.57 28.09 -0.73
C GLN A 477 -16.50 26.95 -1.13
N ILE A 478 -16.01 25.95 -1.87
CA ILE A 478 -16.82 24.79 -2.29
C ILE A 478 -16.95 23.77 -1.13
N HIS A 479 -16.03 23.77 -0.15
CA HIS A 479 -16.07 22.84 0.99
C HIS A 479 -16.33 23.53 2.35
N GLY A 480 -16.74 24.80 2.32
CA GLY A 480 -17.08 25.59 3.50
C GLY A 480 -18.49 25.28 4.01
N CYS A 481 -18.55 24.61 5.15
CA CYS A 481 -19.70 24.38 6.04
C CYS A 481 -20.85 25.40 5.91
N SER A 482 -22.04 24.89 5.59
CA SER A 482 -23.30 25.34 6.21
C SER A 482 -23.40 24.86 7.65
#